data_AF-A0A6J1REW2-F1
#
_entry.id   AF-A0A6J1REW2-F1
#
_cell.length_a   1.000
_cell.length_b   1.000
_cell.length_c   1.000
_cell.angle_alpha   90.00
_cell.angle_beta   90.00
_cell.angle_gamma   90.00
#
_symmetry.space_group_name_H-M   'P 1'
#
loop_
_entity.id
_entity.type
_entity.pdbx_description
1 polymer ?
#
loop_
_entity_poly.entity_id
_entity_poly.type
_entity_poly.pdbx_seq_one_letter_code
_entity_poly.pdbx_strand_id
1 'polypeptide(L)'
;MEIAPASDRCHKYCGYQNGGENSNMGGWSFAGPAEPQQPFGYRIYKHPESPATGSSHWMDNSISFNKLKLTNNINDPNNTVVLTSMHKYVFRI
;
A
#
# COMPACT_ATOMS: atom_id res chain seq x y z
N MET A 1 -11.86 -0.38 3.18
CA MET A 1 -10.72 -1.11 2.61
C MET A 1 -9.49 -0.82 3.46
N GLU A 2 -8.83 -1.86 3.97
CA GLU A 2 -7.54 -1.77 4.65
C GLU A 2 -6.41 -2.03 3.65
N ILE A 3 -5.30 -1.29 3.79
CA ILE A 3 -4.02 -1.60 3.14
C ILE A 3 -3.05 -2.16 4.18
N ALA A 4 -2.98 -3.48 4.29
CA ALA A 4 -2.24 -4.18 5.32
C ALA A 4 -0.80 -4.50 4.88
N PRO A 5 0.22 -4.41 5.76
CA PRO A 5 1.55 -4.91 5.48
C PRO A 5 1.52 -6.39 5.15
N ALA A 6 2.24 -6.77 4.10
CA ALA A 6 2.31 -8.15 3.62
C ALA A 6 3.59 -8.86 4.06
N SER A 7 4.55 -8.12 4.61
CA SER A 7 5.84 -8.63 5.07
C SER A 7 6.42 -7.72 6.15
N ASP A 8 7.29 -8.27 6.97
CA ASP A 8 8.13 -7.59 7.97
C ASP A 8 9.48 -7.13 7.41
N ARG A 9 9.53 -6.86 6.10
CA ARG A 9 10.76 -6.54 5.36
C ARG A 9 10.70 -5.16 4.70
N CYS A 10 11.78 -4.41 4.83
CA CYS A 10 12.12 -3.31 3.96
C CYS A 10 12.91 -3.84 2.75
N HIS A 11 12.65 -3.29 1.57
CA HIS A 11 13.23 -3.75 0.32
C HIS A 11 14.11 -2.67 -0.32
N LYS A 12 15.00 -3.08 -1.21
CA LYS A 12 15.71 -2.18 -2.12
C LYS A 12 15.70 -2.77 -3.52
N TYR A 13 15.67 -1.92 -4.53
CA TYR A 13 15.83 -2.37 -5.90
C TYR A 13 17.31 -2.36 -6.26
N CYS A 14 17.87 -3.54 -6.54
CA CYS A 14 19.22 -3.69 -7.07
C CYS A 14 19.12 -3.58 -8.59
N GLY A 15 19.73 -2.54 -9.16
CA GLY A 15 19.79 -2.34 -10.61
C GLY A 15 20.70 -3.36 -11.31
N TYR A 16 20.68 -3.31 -12.64
CA TYR A 16 21.51 -4.18 -13.48
C TYR A 16 22.99 -3.76 -13.40
N GLN A 17 23.90 -4.72 -13.18
CA GLN A 17 25.34 -4.47 -13.29
C GLN A 17 25.82 -4.95 -14.67
N ASN A 18 26.28 -4.02 -15.51
CA ASN A 18 26.94 -4.34 -16.77
C ASN A 18 28.42 -4.58 -16.51
N GLY A 19 28.87 -5.84 -16.57
CA GLY A 19 30.30 -6.18 -16.58
C GLY A 19 30.60 -7.54 -15.96
N GLY A 20 30.79 -8.55 -16.81
CA GLY A 20 31.28 -9.88 -16.43
C GLY A 20 30.23 -10.98 -16.56
N GLU A 21 30.68 -12.18 -16.90
CA GLU A 21 29.90 -13.38 -17.30
C GLU A 21 28.91 -13.93 -16.24
N ASN A 22 28.65 -13.18 -15.16
CA ASN A 22 27.63 -13.42 -14.14
C ASN A 22 26.76 -12.17 -13.95
N SER A 23 26.01 -11.76 -15.00
CA SER A 23 25.10 -10.61 -14.93
C SER A 23 23.95 -10.89 -13.95
N ASN A 24 23.92 -10.17 -12.83
CA ASN A 24 22.80 -10.23 -11.89
C ASN A 24 21.59 -9.53 -12.52
N MET A 25 20.51 -10.27 -12.81
CA MET A 25 19.27 -9.67 -13.30
C MET A 25 18.72 -8.76 -12.20
N GLY A 26 18.53 -7.47 -12.51
CA GLY A 26 18.03 -6.49 -11.55
C GLY A 26 16.73 -6.96 -10.88
N GLY A 27 16.51 -6.54 -9.63
CA GLY A 27 15.38 -7.04 -8.86
C GLY A 27 15.26 -6.46 -7.46
N TRP A 28 14.12 -6.72 -6.83
CA TRP A 28 13.86 -6.37 -5.43
C TRP A 28 14.59 -7.35 -4.51
N SER A 29 15.37 -6.81 -3.59
CA SER A 29 16.14 -7.55 -2.60
C SER A 29 15.82 -7.07 -1.18
N PHE A 30 16.09 -7.90 -0.19
CA PHE A 30 16.00 -7.54 1.22
C PHE A 30 16.97 -6.40 1.55
N ALA A 31 16.47 -5.34 2.18
CA ALA A 31 17.29 -4.23 2.67
C ALA A 31 17.48 -4.31 4.20
N GLY A 32 16.46 -4.77 4.92
CA GLY A 32 16.46 -4.85 6.38
C GLY A 32 15.09 -5.21 6.94
N PRO A 33 14.95 -5.36 8.27
CA PRO A 33 13.65 -5.48 8.91
C PRO A 33 12.80 -4.23 8.65
N ALA A 34 11.47 -4.40 8.58
CA ALA A 34 10.55 -3.28 8.40
C ALA A 34 10.58 -2.32 9.59
N GLU A 35 10.46 -1.02 9.33
CA GLU A 35 10.19 -0.06 10.41
C GLU A 35 8.77 -0.25 10.96
N PRO A 36 8.47 0.26 12.18
CA PRO A 36 7.12 0.27 12.72
C PRO A 36 6.14 0.89 11.71
N GLN A 37 5.13 0.09 11.34
CA GLN A 37 4.13 0.50 10.35
C GLN A 37 3.13 1.48 10.98
N GLN A 38 2.55 2.34 10.13
CA GLN A 38 1.55 3.30 10.57
C GLN A 38 0.39 2.61 11.31
N PRO A 39 -0.22 3.26 12.33
CA PRO A 39 -1.35 2.68 13.03
C PRO A 39 -2.49 2.33 12.06
N PHE A 40 -3.33 1.36 12.43
CA PHE A 40 -4.42 0.87 11.60
C PHE A 40 -5.30 1.98 11.01
N GLY A 41 -5.65 3.00 11.78
CA GLY A 41 -6.48 4.13 11.32
C GLY A 41 -5.93 4.86 10.09
N TYR A 42 -4.60 4.97 9.94
CA TYR A 42 -3.94 5.60 8.80
C TYR A 42 -3.90 4.71 7.55
N ARG A 43 -4.24 3.44 7.71
CA ARG A 43 -4.19 2.40 6.66
C ARG A 43 -5.58 2.01 6.15
N ILE A 44 -6.62 2.75 6.56
CA ILE A 44 -8.01 2.50 6.17
C ILE A 44 -8.47 3.58 5.22
N TYR A 45 -8.97 3.15 4.07
CA TYR A 45 -9.81 3.96 3.22
C TYR A 45 -11.29 3.69 3.50
N LYS A 46 -12.03 4.76 3.82
CA LYS A 46 -13.49 4.76 3.93
C LYS A 46 -14.08 5.23 2.61
N HIS A 47 -15.03 4.46 2.07
CA HIS A 47 -15.71 4.86 0.83
C HIS A 47 -16.50 6.15 1.07
N PRO A 48 -16.50 7.13 0.15
CA PRO A 48 -17.17 8.42 0.35
C PRO A 48 -18.68 8.32 0.59
N GLU A 49 -19.30 7.26 0.06
CA GLU A 49 -20.74 6.98 0.23
C GLU A 49 -21.05 6.23 1.53
N SER A 50 -20.07 5.94 2.38
CA SER A 50 -20.31 5.28 3.67
C SER A 50 -20.77 6.28 4.75
N PRO A 51 -21.72 5.91 5.63
CA PRO A 51 -22.51 4.66 5.60
C PRO A 51 -23.64 4.72 4.57
N ALA A 52 -23.91 3.60 3.91
CA ALA A 52 -25.07 3.42 3.02
C ALA A 52 -25.68 2.03 3.17
N THR A 53 -26.91 1.86 2.70
CA THR A 53 -27.70 0.62 2.80
C THR A 53 -27.17 -0.46 1.86
N GLY A 54 -27.20 -1.71 2.33
CA GLY A 54 -26.75 -2.86 1.51
C GLY A 54 -27.60 -3.04 0.25
N SER A 55 -28.90 -3.25 0.42
CA SER A 55 -29.81 -3.65 -0.66
C SER A 55 -30.04 -2.59 -1.72
N SER A 56 -30.15 -1.31 -1.36
CA SER A 56 -30.54 -0.24 -2.29
C SER A 56 -29.37 0.57 -2.83
N HIS A 57 -28.15 0.36 -2.33
CA HIS A 57 -27.00 1.17 -2.71
C HIS A 57 -25.79 0.29 -3.06
N TRP A 58 -25.25 -0.44 -2.09
CA TRP A 58 -24.03 -1.23 -2.33
C TRP A 58 -24.21 -2.41 -3.29
N MET A 59 -25.41 -2.99 -3.32
CA MET A 59 -25.73 -4.11 -4.22
C MET A 59 -26.27 -3.65 -5.57
N ASP A 60 -26.60 -2.37 -5.73
CA ASP A 60 -27.21 -1.84 -6.96
C ASP A 60 -26.17 -1.65 -8.07
N ASN A 61 -24.94 -1.25 -7.69
CA ASN A 61 -23.86 -0.97 -8.63
C ASN A 61 -22.51 -1.53 -8.15
N SER A 62 -21.56 -1.67 -9.06
CA SER A 62 -20.19 -2.07 -8.71
C SER A 62 -19.53 -1.03 -7.80
N ILE A 63 -18.92 -1.48 -6.71
CA ILE A 63 -18.20 -0.62 -5.77
C ILE A 63 -16.80 -0.31 -6.31
N SER A 64 -16.44 0.97 -6.41
CA SER A 64 -15.14 1.41 -6.94
C SER A 64 -14.31 2.15 -5.89
N PHE A 65 -13.00 1.90 -5.88
CA PHE A 65 -12.04 2.57 -5.00
C PHE A 65 -11.13 3.55 -5.76
N ASN A 66 -11.58 4.05 -6.91
CA ASN A 66 -10.81 4.96 -7.77
C ASN A 66 -10.41 6.30 -7.12
N LYS A 67 -11.12 6.71 -6.05
CA LYS A 67 -10.83 7.91 -5.27
C LYS A 67 -9.80 7.67 -4.15
N LEU A 68 -9.33 6.45 -3.96
CA LEU A 68 -8.29 6.12 -2.98
C LEU A 68 -6.95 6.73 -3.42
N LYS A 69 -6.26 7.37 -2.46
CA LYS A 69 -4.91 7.92 -2.64
C LYS A 69 -3.97 7.36 -1.58
N LEU A 70 -2.69 7.29 -1.93
CA LEU A 70 -1.60 6.88 -1.05
C LEU A 70 -0.64 8.04 -0.84
N THR A 71 -0.09 8.16 0.36
CA THR A 71 0.96 9.12 0.69
C THR A 71 1.99 8.48 1.60
N ASN A 72 3.22 8.99 1.58
CA ASN A 72 4.26 8.68 2.57
C ASN A 72 4.45 9.83 3.58
N ASN A 73 3.69 10.92 3.46
CA ASN A 73 3.71 12.02 4.41
C ASN A 73 2.82 11.69 5.62
N ILE A 74 3.45 11.46 6.77
CA ILE A 74 2.75 11.16 8.04
C ILE A 74 1.93 12.33 8.57
N ASN A 75 2.24 13.56 8.13
CA ASN A 75 1.55 14.78 8.52
C ASN A 75 0.59 15.26 7.44
N ASP A 76 0.19 14.39 6.49
CA ASP A 76 -0.80 14.76 5.48
C ASP A 76 -2.11 15.17 6.19
N PRO A 77 -2.57 16.43 6.01
CA PRO A 77 -3.81 16.88 6.65
C PRO A 77 -5.04 16.25 5.99
N ASN A 78 -4.89 15.67 4.80
CA ASN A 78 -5.95 14.95 4.13
C ASN A 78 -6.08 13.54 4.73
N ASN A 79 -7.29 13.00 4.76
CA ASN A 79 -7.55 11.64 5.24
C ASN A 79 -7.10 10.56 4.22
N THR A 80 -5.91 10.74 3.65
CA THR A 80 -5.24 9.86 2.69
C THR A 80 -4.63 8.68 3.43
N VAL A 81 -4.51 7.54 2.75
CA VAL A 81 -3.86 6.37 3.34
C VAL A 81 -2.35 6.60 3.40
N VAL A 82 -1.76 6.53 4.59
CA VAL A 82 -0.32 6.74 4.82
C VAL A 82 0.41 5.40 4.86
N LEU A 83 1.40 5.21 3.97
CA LEU A 83 2.22 4.02 3.87
C LEU A 83 3.71 4.35 3.96
N THR A 84 4.50 3.39 4.43
CA THR A 84 5.96 3.51 4.46
C THR A 84 6.52 3.04 3.12
N SER A 85 7.39 3.86 2.50
CA SER A 85 8.08 3.51 1.25
C SER A 85 8.83 2.18 1.39
N MET A 86 9.03 1.47 0.27
CA MET A 86 9.84 0.23 0.20
C MET A 86 9.31 -0.97 0.99
N HIS A 87 8.04 -0.95 1.37
CA HIS A 87 7.34 -2.05 2.03
C HIS A 87 6.29 -2.67 1.10
N LYS A 88 6.00 -3.96 1.33
CA LYS A 88 4.97 -4.69 0.58
C LYS A 88 3.64 -4.63 1.32
N TYR A 89 2.57 -4.36 0.58
CA TYR A 89 1.21 -4.27 1.12
C TYR A 89 0.24 -5.16 0.34
N VAL A 90 -0.86 -5.53 1.00
CA VAL A 90 -2.02 -6.21 0.41
C VAL A 90 -3.29 -5.43 0.72
N PHE A 91 -4.21 -5.41 -0.23
CA PHE A 91 -5.52 -4.80 -0.05
C PHE A 91 -6.50 -5.80 0.57
N ARG A 92 -7.27 -5.35 1.56
CA ARG A 92 -8.33 -6.12 2.24
C ARG A 92 -9.63 -5.31 2.22
N ILE A 93 -10.71 -5.90 1.71
CA ILE A 93 -12.04 -5.29 1.63
C ILE A 93 -12.93 -5.89 2.71
#